data_AF-A0A936WFY6-F1
#
_entry.id   AF-A0A936WFY6-F1
#
_cell.length_a   1.000
_cell.length_b   1.000
_cell.length_c   1.000
_cell.angle_alpha   90.00
_cell.angle_beta   90.00
_cell.angle_gamma   90.00
#
_symmetry.space_group_name_H-M   'P 1'
#
loop_
_entity.id
_entity.type
_entity.pdbx_description
1 polymer ?
#
loop_
_entity_poly.entity_id
_entity_poly.type
_entity_poly.pdbx_seq_one_letter_code
_entity_poly.pdbx_strand_id
1 'polypeptide(L)'
;MNIKPVFSDEVCRKLAGLGRTEDVKFSPDGRRLAIAGFNCNKILILELDCDFTDIHKNVVISDFVEISSLSLKNPHGLAFLDDKTLIVANRKGGASVLRLPPRGAVKR
;
A
#
# COMPACT_ATOMS: atom_id res chain seq x y z
N MET A 1 -14.51 4.07 20.54
CA MET A 1 -14.60 4.95 19.35
C MET A 1 -14.10 4.15 18.16
N ASN A 2 -14.94 3.88 17.17
CA ASN A 2 -14.58 3.07 16.00
C ASN A 2 -14.30 4.02 14.83
N ILE A 3 -13.07 4.05 14.33
CA ILE A 3 -12.70 4.84 13.15
C ILE A 3 -12.96 3.96 11.93
N LYS A 4 -13.95 4.30 11.12
CA LYS A 4 -14.24 3.58 9.87
C LYS A 4 -13.52 4.28 8.73
N PRO A 5 -12.54 3.64 8.07
CA PRO A 5 -11.95 4.21 6.87
C PRO A 5 -13.00 4.28 5.75
N VAL A 6 -12.95 5.36 4.98
CA VAL A 6 -13.76 5.55 3.76
C VAL A 6 -12.89 5.20 2.56
N PHE A 7 -13.38 4.33 1.70
CA PHE A 7 -12.71 3.88 0.49
C PHE A 7 -13.50 4.29 -0.75
N SER A 8 -12.82 4.60 -1.85
CA SER A 8 -13.47 4.63 -3.16
C SER A 8 -13.78 3.21 -3.66
N ASP A 9 -14.79 3.06 -4.51
CA ASP A 9 -15.16 1.75 -5.09
C ASP A 9 -13.99 1.07 -5.83
N GLU A 10 -13.14 1.88 -6.46
CA GLU A 10 -11.98 1.36 -7.18
C GLU A 10 -10.92 0.81 -6.22
N VAL A 11 -10.67 1.52 -5.11
CA VAL A 11 -9.78 1.01 -4.05
C VAL A 11 -10.33 -0.30 -3.47
N CYS A 12 -11.64 -0.38 -3.21
CA CYS A 12 -12.29 -1.61 -2.75
C CYS A 12 -12.05 -2.78 -3.72
N ARG A 13 -12.21 -2.56 -5.03
CA ARG A 13 -11.96 -3.59 -6.06
C ARG A 13 -10.50 -4.04 -6.08
N LYS A 14 -9.55 -3.11 -5.95
CA LYS A 14 -8.11 -3.45 -5.94
C LYS A 14 -7.69 -4.18 -4.69
N LEU A 15 -8.21 -3.79 -3.53
CA LEU A 15 -8.02 -4.52 -2.27
C LEU A 15 -8.55 -5.95 -2.38
N ALA A 16 -9.79 -6.13 -2.87
CA ALA A 16 -10.35 -7.45 -3.10
C ALA A 16 -9.50 -8.28 -4.09
N GLY A 17 -8.96 -7.64 -5.12
CA GLY A 17 -8.09 -8.26 -6.11
C GLY A 17 -6.73 -8.76 -5.59
N LEU A 18 -6.27 -8.31 -4.41
CA LEU A 18 -5.04 -8.83 -3.80
C LEU A 18 -5.17 -10.29 -3.34
N GLY A 19 -6.38 -10.72 -2.98
CA GLY A 19 -6.61 -12.01 -2.35
C GLY A 19 -5.89 -12.11 -1.00
N ARG A 20 -5.02 -13.10 -0.84
CA ARG A 20 -4.22 -13.28 0.38
C ARG A 20 -3.16 -12.18 0.52
N THR A 21 -3.27 -11.38 1.57
CA THR A 21 -2.26 -10.40 1.99
C THR A 21 -1.31 -11.00 3.03
N GLU A 22 -0.09 -10.47 3.17
CA GLU A 22 0.87 -10.94 4.20
C GLU A 22 1.34 -9.82 5.15
N ASP A 23 1.86 -8.71 4.63
CA ASP A 23 2.34 -7.57 5.43
C ASP A 23 1.77 -6.25 4.94
N VAL A 24 1.73 -5.28 5.87
CA VAL A 24 1.21 -3.93 5.67
C VAL A 24 2.08 -2.92 6.42
N LYS A 25 2.46 -1.83 5.76
CA LYS A 25 3.30 -0.77 6.35
C LYS A 25 2.86 0.62 5.92
N PHE A 26 2.88 1.55 6.87
CA PHE A 26 2.79 2.98 6.58
C PHE A 26 4.12 3.50 6.04
N SER A 27 4.06 4.48 5.13
CA SER A 27 5.19 5.36 4.87
C SER A 27 5.50 6.23 6.10
N PRO A 28 6.74 6.72 6.24
CA PRO A 28 7.12 7.60 7.34
C PRO A 28 6.22 8.85 7.49
N ASP A 29 5.81 9.48 6.39
CA ASP A 29 4.89 10.63 6.41
C ASP A 29 3.43 10.27 6.74
N GLY A 30 3.10 8.97 6.85
CA GLY A 30 1.76 8.47 7.16
C GLY A 30 0.75 8.61 6.02
N ARG A 31 1.16 9.05 4.83
CA ARG A 31 0.26 9.34 3.69
C ARG A 31 0.13 8.18 2.71
N ARG A 32 0.90 7.10 2.90
CA ARG A 32 0.83 5.88 2.09
C ARG A 32 0.78 4.64 2.95
N LEU A 33 0.08 3.62 2.46
CA LEU A 33 0.03 2.29 3.06
C LEU A 33 0.37 1.25 1.98
N ALA A 34 1.48 0.55 2.15
CA ALA A 34 1.86 -0.55 1.27
C ALA A 34 1.28 -1.86 1.81
N ILE A 35 0.72 -2.69 0.92
CA ILE A 35 0.16 -4.02 1.24
C ILE A 35 0.76 -5.05 0.27
N ALA A 36 1.28 -6.14 0.81
CA ALA A 36 1.83 -7.24 0.02
C ALA A 36 0.75 -8.22 -0.41
N GLY A 37 0.51 -8.36 -1.72
CA GLY A 37 -0.37 -9.35 -2.31
C GLY A 37 0.40 -10.64 -2.65
N PHE A 38 0.30 -11.63 -1.77
CA PHE A 38 1.14 -12.84 -1.80
C PHE A 38 0.93 -13.69 -3.06
N ASN A 39 -0.33 -13.97 -3.40
CA ASN A 39 -0.67 -14.85 -4.53
C ASN A 39 -0.58 -14.14 -5.88
N CYS A 40 -0.88 -12.84 -5.92
CA CYS A 40 -0.91 -12.06 -7.16
C CYS A 40 0.45 -11.44 -7.53
N ASN A 41 1.49 -11.60 -6.70
CA ASN A 41 2.83 -11.03 -6.91
C ASN A 41 2.80 -9.52 -7.15
N LYS A 42 2.02 -8.80 -6.34
CA LYS A 42 1.87 -7.34 -6.40
C LYS A 42 2.06 -6.70 -5.04
N ILE A 43 2.47 -5.44 -5.06
CA ILE A 43 2.33 -4.51 -3.94
C ILE A 43 1.26 -3.50 -4.30
N LEU A 44 0.28 -3.31 -3.42
CA LEU A 44 -0.67 -2.20 -3.52
C LEU A 44 -0.21 -1.08 -2.60
N ILE A 45 0.02 0.10 -3.17
CA ILE A 45 0.25 1.33 -2.41
C ILE A 45 -1.07 2.07 -2.39
N LEU A 46 -1.64 2.27 -1.21
CA LEU A 46 -2.81 3.12 -1.00
C LEU A 46 -2.36 4.51 -0.61
N GLU A 47 -3.07 5.54 -1.08
CA GLU A 47 -2.89 6.91 -0.62
C GLU A 47 -3.95 7.26 0.42
N LEU A 48 -3.51 7.84 1.54
CA LEU A 48 -4.35 8.14 2.68
C LEU A 48 -4.26 9.62 3.05
N ASP A 49 -5.40 10.19 3.36
CA ASP A 49 -5.51 11.45 4.07
C ASP A 49 -6.21 11.18 5.40
N CYS A 50 -5.50 11.47 6.49
CA CYS A 50 -5.95 11.24 7.85
C CYS A 50 -6.14 12.57 8.56
N ASP A 51 -7.30 12.77 9.16
CA ASP A 51 -7.54 13.86 10.10
C ASP A 51 -7.91 13.27 11.46
N PHE A 52 -7.01 13.46 12.43
CA PHE A 52 -7.19 13.02 13.81
C PHE A 52 -7.31 14.18 14.80
N THR A 53 -7.44 15.41 14.29
CA THR A 53 -7.40 16.63 15.11
C THR A 53 -8.77 17.00 15.70
N ASP A 54 -9.87 16.49 15.13
CA ASP A 54 -11.24 16.74 15.57
C ASP A 54 -11.83 15.54 16.34
N ILE A 55 -13.00 15.75 16.98
CA ILE A 55 -13.81 14.69 17.60
C ILE A 55 -14.19 13.59 16.59
N HIS A 56 -14.22 13.95 15.30
CA HIS A 56 -14.45 13.05 14.19
C HIS A 56 -13.12 12.68 13.53
N LYS A 57 -12.52 11.58 14.00
CA LYS A 57 -11.34 10.99 13.36
C LYS A 57 -11.72 10.40 12.01
N ASN A 58 -11.12 10.91 10.94
CA ASN A 58 -11.39 10.50 9.57
C ASN A 58 -10.14 9.89 8.93
N VAL A 59 -10.33 8.76 8.24
CA VAL A 59 -9.30 8.12 7.41
C VAL A 59 -9.90 7.94 6.03
N VAL A 60 -9.39 8.69 5.05
CA VAL A 60 -9.86 8.63 3.66
C VAL A 60 -8.81 7.96 2.80
N ILE A 61 -9.23 6.95 2.06
CA ILE A 61 -8.37 6.20 1.13
C ILE A 61 -8.95 6.36 -0.27
N SER A 62 -8.40 7.33 -1.00
CA SER A 62 -9.00 7.83 -2.24
C SER A 62 -8.34 7.24 -3.49
N ASP A 63 -7.04 6.93 -3.44
CA ASP A 63 -6.24 6.54 -4.59
C ASP A 63 -5.29 5.38 -4.30
N PHE A 64 -4.72 4.79 -5.34
CA PHE A 64 -3.80 3.66 -5.23
C PHE A 64 -2.81 3.57 -6.40
N VAL A 65 -1.75 2.80 -6.19
CA VAL A 65 -0.82 2.34 -7.22
C VAL A 65 -0.59 0.85 -7.04
N GLU A 66 -0.73 0.08 -8.12
CA GLU A 66 -0.29 -1.32 -8.16
C GLU A 66 1.12 -1.40 -8.71
N ILE A 67 2.01 -2.08 -7.99
CA ILE A 67 3.37 -2.36 -8.44
C ILE A 67 3.50 -3.87 -8.65
N SER A 68 3.86 -4.27 -9.86
CA SER A 68 4.23 -5.64 -10.20
C SER A 68 5.69 -5.69 -10.66
N SER A 69 6.36 -6.80 -10.38
CA SER A 69 7.72 -7.06 -10.84
C SER A 69 8.01 -8.56 -10.77
N LEU A 70 8.84 -9.05 -11.69
CA LEU A 70 9.34 -10.43 -11.68
C LEU A 70 10.17 -10.75 -10.43
N SER A 71 10.63 -9.74 -9.69
CA SER A 71 11.41 -9.90 -8.46
C SER A 71 10.55 -10.12 -7.20
N LEU A 72 9.23 -9.88 -7.24
CA LEU A 72 8.36 -9.94 -6.06
C LEU A 72 8.10 -11.36 -5.56
N LYS A 73 7.95 -12.35 -6.44
CA LYS A 73 7.90 -13.81 -6.17
C LYS A 73 7.36 -14.21 -4.78
N ASN A 74 6.06 -14.05 -4.58
CA ASN A 74 5.35 -14.18 -3.31
C ASN A 74 5.88 -13.17 -2.28
N PRO A 75 5.56 -11.87 -2.46
CA PRO A 75 6.00 -10.83 -1.55
C PRO A 75 5.47 -11.10 -0.14
N HIS A 76 6.30 -10.81 0.86
CA HIS A 76 6.02 -11.17 2.24
C HIS A 76 6.27 -10.00 3.20
N GLY A 77 7.51 -9.55 3.35
CA GLY A 77 7.87 -8.50 4.30
C GLY A 77 8.06 -7.15 3.61
N LEU A 78 7.60 -6.08 4.24
CA LEU A 78 7.68 -4.71 3.73
C LEU A 78 8.43 -3.81 4.71
N ALA A 79 9.23 -2.89 4.18
CA ALA A 79 9.83 -1.81 4.95
C ALA A 79 10.04 -0.56 4.10
N PHE A 80 9.48 0.58 4.50
CA PHE A 80 9.82 1.85 3.88
C PHE A 80 11.20 2.32 4.37
N LEU A 81 12.06 2.74 3.44
CA LEU A 81 13.29 3.46 3.76
C LEU A 81 13.03 4.97 3.91
N ASP A 82 12.15 5.49 3.05
CA ASP A 82 11.66 6.86 3.01
C ASP A 82 10.26 6.86 2.35
N ASP A 83 9.60 8.01 2.20
CA ASP A 83 8.24 8.11 1.62
C ASP A 83 8.12 7.67 0.15
N LYS A 84 9.25 7.44 -0.52
CA LYS A 84 9.36 7.16 -1.95
C LYS A 84 10.07 5.83 -2.23
N THR A 85 10.55 5.12 -1.23
CA THR A 85 11.41 3.94 -1.41
C THR A 85 10.98 2.82 -0.47
N LEU A 86 10.61 1.67 -1.06
CA LEU A 86 10.11 0.50 -0.35
C LEU A 86 11.01 -0.71 -0.59
N ILE A 87 11.45 -1.37 0.49
CA ILE A 87 12.05 -2.70 0.44
C ILE A 87 10.95 -3.75 0.55
N VAL A 88 11.03 -4.77 -0.31
CA VAL A 88 10.13 -5.91 -0.32
C VAL A 88 10.94 -7.21 -0.25
N ALA A 89 10.78 -7.95 0.85
CA ALA A 89 11.27 -9.31 0.99
C ALA A 89 10.25 -10.32 0.47
N ASN A 90 10.71 -11.45 -0.06
CA ASN A 90 9.87 -12.49 -0.64
C ASN A 90 10.17 -13.90 -0.11
N ARG A 91 9.26 -14.86 -0.33
CA ARG A 91 9.43 -16.25 0.14
C ARG A 91 10.52 -17.05 -0.58
N LYS A 92 11.11 -16.50 -1.64
CA LYS A 92 12.25 -17.12 -2.34
C LYS A 92 13.60 -16.67 -1.80
N GLY A 93 13.62 -15.96 -0.67
CA GLY A 93 14.84 -15.46 -0.03
C GLY A 93 15.41 -14.21 -0.69
N GLY A 94 14.65 -13.56 -1.59
CA GLY A 94 15.05 -12.32 -2.24
C GLY A 94 14.54 -11.08 -1.52
N ALA A 95 15.23 -9.96 -1.72
CA ALA A 95 14.79 -8.62 -1.33
C ALA A 95 14.95 -7.66 -2.51
N SER A 96 13.90 -6.92 -2.83
CA SER A 96 13.88 -5.91 -3.90
C SER A 96 13.70 -4.52 -3.32
N VAL A 97 14.34 -3.52 -3.92
CA VAL A 97 14.11 -2.10 -3.62
C VAL A 97 13.26 -1.51 -4.73
N LEU A 98 12.14 -0.90 -4.38
CA LEU A 98 11.19 -0.29 -5.30
C LEU A 98 11.15 1.21 -5.08
N ARG A 99 11.30 1.98 -6.16
CA ARG A 99 10.98 3.41 -6.17
C ARG A 99 9.48 3.56 -6.42
N LEU A 100 8.79 4.26 -5.53
CA LEU A 100 7.37 4.56 -5.66
C LEU A 100 7.20 5.77 -6.59
N PRO A 101 6.16 5.78 -7.45
CA PRO A 101 5.84 6.95 -8.25
C PRO A 101 5.43 8.13 -7.35
N PRO A 102 5.48 9.37 -7.84
CA PRO A 102 4.91 10.52 -7.15
C PRO A 102 3.43 10.32 -6.83
N ARG A 103 2.94 10.97 -5.76
CA ARG A 103 1.50 10.93 -5.43
C ARG A 103 0.68 11.57 -6.54
N GLY A 104 -0.45 10.97 -6.88
CA GLY A 104 -1.33 11.44 -7.97
C GLY A 104 -0.72 11.39 -9.37
N ALA A 105 0.39 10.65 -9.58
CA ALA A 105 1.03 10.53 -10.89
C ALA A 105 0.23 9.65 -11.88
N VAL A 106 -0.67 8.80 -11.38
CA VAL A 106 -1.57 8.00 -12.21
C VAL A 106 -2.86 8.81 -12.42
N LYS A 107 -2.89 9.63 -13.49
CA LYS A 107 -4.16 10.19 -13.95
C LYS A 107 -4.98 9.06 -14.57
N ARG A 108 -6.22 8.89 -14.08
CA ARG A 108 -7.23 8.00 -14.65
C ARG A 108 -7.59 8.39 -16.07
#